data_AF-A0A2V6T2L1-F1
#
_entry.id   AF-A0A2V6T2L1-F1
#
_cell.length_a   1.000
_cell.length_b   1.000
_cell.length_c   1.000
_cell.angle_alpha   90.00
_cell.angle_beta   90.00
_cell.angle_gamma   90.00
#
_symmetry.space_group_name_H-M   'P 1'
#
loop_
_entity.id
_entity.type
_entity.pdbx_description
1 polymer ?
#
loop_
_entity_poly.entity_id
_entity_poly.type
_entity_poly.pdbx_seq_one_letter_code
_entity_poly.pdbx_strand_id
1 'polypeptide(L)' 'MNANLVLNVRRKLLLDDLSGLALDARGRHAFDAFRQELRALQARMDTEPPAAWKVYPNILKANINA' A
#
# COMPACT_ATOMS: atom_id res chain seq x y z
N MET A 1 14.12 7.54 24.54
CA MET A 1 13.11 6.46 24.52
C MET A 1 12.66 6.33 23.06
N ASN A 2 13.16 5.33 22.34
CA ASN A 2 12.84 5.13 20.93
C ASN A 2 11.61 4.21 20.88
N ALA A 3 10.42 4.79 20.82
CA ALA A 3 9.18 4.03 20.75
C ALA A 3 9.01 3.53 19.31
N ASN A 4 9.79 2.52 18.93
CA ASN A 4 9.46 1.66 17.81
C ASN A 4 8.12 1.00 18.16
N LEU A 5 6.99 1.63 17.81
CA LEU A 5 5.72 0.93 17.68
C LEU A 5 5.88 -0.02 16.50
N VAL A 6 6.60 -1.13 16.72
CA VAL A 6 6.38 -2.36 15.95
C VAL A 6 5.00 -2.83 16.38
N LEU A 7 3.97 -2.18 15.84
CA LEU A 7 2.63 -2.72 15.85
C LEU A 7 2.78 -4.07 15.15
N ASN A 8 2.77 -5.12 15.96
CA ASN A 8 2.73 -6.52 15.56
C ASN A 8 1.36 -6.85 14.92
N VAL A 9 0.78 -5.88 14.23
CA VAL A 9 -0.41 -5.97 13.41
C VAL A 9 0.02 -6.74 12.18
N ARG A 10 -0.75 -7.79 11.83
CA ARG A 10 -0.60 -8.50 10.55
C ARG A 10 -0.32 -7.46 9.46
N ARG A 11 0.86 -7.52 8.85
CA ARG A 11 1.29 -6.56 7.83
C ARG A 11 0.17 -6.42 6.80
N LYS A 12 -0.43 -5.23 6.73
CA LYS A 12 -1.47 -4.89 5.75
C LYS A 12 -0.86 -4.94 4.36
N LEU A 13 -1.66 -5.36 3.38
CA LEU A 13 -1.24 -5.28 1.99
C LEU A 13 -1.16 -3.81 1.58
N LEU A 14 -0.25 -3.48 0.68
CA LEU A 14 -0.11 -2.11 0.18
C LEU A 14 -1.39 -1.64 -0.55
N LEU A 15 -2.16 -2.57 -1.12
CA LEU A 15 -3.45 -2.34 -1.76
C LEU A 15 -4.64 -2.23 -0.78
N ASP A 16 -4.44 -2.49 0.50
CA ASP A 16 -5.51 -2.35 1.50
C ASP A 16 -5.94 -0.88 1.63
N ASP A 17 -7.11 -0.66 2.22
CA ASP A 17 -7.52 0.69 2.62
C ASP A 17 -6.67 1.18 3.81
N LEU A 18 -5.79 2.14 3.54
CA LEU A 18 -4.93 2.80 4.52
C LEU A 18 -5.43 4.21 4.88
N SER A 19 -6.56 4.65 4.34
CA SER A 19 -7.07 6.01 4.53
C SER A 19 -7.41 6.33 5.99
N GLY A 20 -7.67 5.30 6.81
CA GLY A 20 -7.86 5.43 8.26
C GLY A 20 -6.62 5.90 9.03
N LEU A 21 -5.45 5.95 8.40
CA LEU A 21 -4.23 6.52 8.98
C LEU A 21 -4.12 8.04 8.76
N ALA A 22 -4.98 8.63 7.94
CA ALA A 22 -4.93 10.06 7.67
C ALA A 22 -5.41 10.89 8.86
N LEU A 23 -4.69 11.98 9.14
CA LEU A 23 -5.05 12.95 10.19
C LEU A 23 -6.13 13.95 9.74
N ASP A 24 -6.30 14.12 8.43
CA ASP A 24 -7.26 15.05 7.85
C ASP A 24 -7.85 14.53 6.52
N ALA A 25 -8.83 15.26 5.99
CA ALA A 25 -9.49 14.91 4.74
C ALA A 25 -8.54 14.91 3.54
N ARG A 26 -7.54 15.79 3.52
CA ARG A 26 -6.56 15.88 2.43
C ARG A 26 -5.66 14.64 2.41
N GLY A 27 -5.20 14.18 3.57
CA GLY A 27 -4.46 12.94 3.74
C GLY A 27 -5.29 11.74 3.31
N ARG A 28 -6.58 11.71 3.67
CA ARG A 28 -7.51 10.65 3.24
C ARG A 28 -7.60 10.60 1.71
N HIS A 29 -7.79 11.75 1.06
CA HIS A 29 -7.78 11.82 -0.40
C HIS A 29 -6.45 11.37 -1.02
N ALA A 30 -5.32 11.68 -0.39
CA ALA A 30 -4.01 11.22 -0.87
C ALA A 30 -3.87 9.69 -0.80
N PHE A 31 -4.31 9.06 0.31
CA PHE A 31 -4.32 7.60 0.42
C PHE A 31 -5.25 6.95 -0.59
N ASP A 32 -6.43 7.52 -0.82
CA ASP A 32 -7.38 7.01 -1.80
C ASP A 32 -6.81 7.11 -3.23
N ALA A 33 -6.22 8.25 -3.60
CA ALA A 33 -5.57 8.44 -4.90
C ALA A 33 -4.43 7.43 -5.10
N PHE A 34 -3.55 7.30 -4.11
CA PHE A 34 -2.44 6.35 -4.13
C PHE A 34 -2.92 4.90 -4.32
N ARG A 35 -3.97 4.50 -3.59
CA ARG A 35 -4.56 3.16 -3.73
C ARG A 35 -5.13 2.93 -5.13
N GLN A 36 -5.78 3.94 -5.73
CA GLN A 36 -6.31 3.83 -7.10
C GLN A 36 -5.19 3.68 -8.13
N GLU A 37 -4.12 4.45 -8.01
CA GLU A 37 -2.95 4.35 -8.90
C GLU A 37 -2.30 2.96 -8.81
N LEU A 38 -2.17 2.39 -7.60
CA LEU A 38 -1.64 1.04 -7.43
C LEU A 38 -2.54 -0.04 -8.05
N ARG A 39 -3.87 0.12 -7.98
CA ARG A 39 -4.81 -0.79 -8.64
C ARG A 39 -4.72 -0.69 -10.16
N ALA A 40 -4.58 0.51 -10.69
CA ALA A 40 -4.37 0.72 -12.12
C ALA A 40 -3.05 0.11 -12.60
N LEU A 41 -1.97 0.26 -11.82
CA LEU A 41 -0.68 -0.38 -12.09
C LEU A 41 -0.79 -1.92 -12.07
N GLN A 42 -1.43 -2.48 -11.05
CA GLN A 42 -1.68 -3.92 -10.96
C GLN A 42 -2.42 -4.43 -12.19
N ALA A 43 -3.55 -3.79 -12.54
CA ALA A 43 -4.36 -4.18 -13.69
C ALA A 43 -3.56 -4.12 -15.00
N ARG A 44 -2.73 -3.10 -15.18
CA ARG A 44 -1.84 -3.00 -16.35
C ARG A 44 -0.82 -4.15 -16.36
N MET A 45 -0.14 -4.40 -15.24
CA MET A 45 0.87 -5.46 -15.15
C MET A 45 0.28 -6.86 -15.36
N ASP A 46 -0.98 -7.08 -15.01
CA ASP A 46 -1.70 -8.33 -15.23
C ASP A 46 -1.98 -8.60 -16.72
N THR A 47 -1.95 -7.57 -17.57
CA THR A 47 -2.07 -7.73 -19.04
C THR A 47 -0.74 -8.01 -19.74
N GLU A 48 0.38 -7.77 -19.06
CA GLU A 48 1.71 -8.01 -19.60
C GLU A 48 2.14 -9.47 -19.34
N PRO A 49 3.01 -10.05 -20.18
CA PRO A 49 3.54 -11.39 -19.91
C PRO A 49 4.18 -11.46 -18.51
N PRO A 50 3.91 -12.55 -17.75
CA PRO A 50 4.51 -12.73 -16.44
C PRO A 50 6.02 -12.87 -16.59
N ALA A 51 6.76 -12.28 -15.66
CA ALA A 51 8.21 -12.45 -15.59
C ALA A 51 8.63 -12.62 -14.13
N ALA A 52 9.56 -13.54 -13.87
CA ALA A 52 9.98 -13.90 -12.51
C ALA A 52 10.56 -12.72 -11.71
N TRP A 53 10.99 -11.66 -12.38
CA TRP A 53 11.56 -10.45 -11.78
C TRP A 53 10.54 -9.33 -11.54
N LYS A 54 9.28 -9.46 -12.00
CA LYS A 54 8.26 -8.43 -11.79
C LYS A 54 7.76 -8.46 -10.35
N VAL A 55 7.68 -7.28 -9.75
CA VAL A 55 7.13 -7.08 -8.41
C VAL A 55 5.76 -6.43 -8.55
N TYR A 56 4.71 -7.17 -8.21
CA TYR A 56 3.33 -6.73 -8.35
C TYR A 56 2.85 -5.98 -7.10
N PRO A 57 2.02 -4.93 -7.24
CA PRO A 57 1.46 -4.22 -6.09
C PRO A 57 0.74 -5.13 -5.08
N ASN A 58 0.05 -6.18 -5.54
CA ASN A 58 -0.73 -7.09 -4.70
C ASN A 58 0.10 -8.00 -3.76
N ILE A 59 1.41 -8.14 -4.00
CA ILE A 59 2.30 -8.90 -3.10
C ILE A 59 3.02 -8.01 -2.10
N LEU A 60 2.97 -6.68 -2.29
CA LEU A 60 3.63 -5.72 -1.44
C LEU A 60 2.86 -5.53 -0.13
N LYS A 61 3.63 -5.38 0.95
CA LYS A 61 3.12 -5.12 2.29
C LYS A 61 3.49 -3.71 2.70
N ALA A 62 2.55 -2.97 3.28
CA ALA A 62 2.85 -1.66 3.84
C ALA A 62 3.68 -1.81 5.12
N ASN A 63 4.79 -1.06 5.20
CA ASN A 63 5.55 -0.91 6.43
C ASN A 63 5.28 0.49 6.99
N ILE A 64 4.60 0.55 8.13
CA ILE A 64 4.27 1.79 8.82
C ILE A 64 5.13 1.81 10.08
N ASN A 65 6.38 2.23 9.90
CA ASN A 65 7.23 2.64 11.01
C ASN A 65 7.12 4.17 11.06
N ALA A 66 6.26 4.69 11.94
CA ALA A 66 6.04 6.11 12.16
C ALA A 66 6.40 6.46 13.60
#